data_AF-H0XQQ1-F1
#
_entry.id   AF-H0XQQ1-F1
#
_cell.length_a   1.000
_cell.length_b   1.000
_cell.length_c   1.000
_cell.angle_alpha   90.00
_cell.angle_beta   90.00
_cell.angle_gamma   90.00
#
_symmetry.space_group_name_H-M   'P 1'
#
loop_
_entity.id
_entity.type
_entity.pdbx_description
1 polymer ?
#
loop_
_entity_poly.entity_id
_entity_poly.type
_entity_poly.pdbx_seq_one_letter_code
_entity_poly.pdbx_strand_id
1 'polypeptide(L)'
;LMLPTLGMLVARGAGLVGAHSCASALDLYPPSNLWSHRGPCSSLDHPVCKQVSASCQSVDSVAYHHLVGRRYTEVDAKALAEEVGVLVGPCEEGEMFMWPEKLPKPYPNPEAAASANNGALPDLSCIRKAKQGNEAHVSLLTGTCLSEKAYTSTPISRVPPIYTDVLEFGDGTPATMSQGAKDVCTFLHWASEPEHDHGNCTGLKVVMGLLLPPVYAMNQSKWSVLKTRKVQIPEPD
;
A
#
# COMPACT_ATOMS: atom_id res chain seq x y z
N LEU A 1 18.15 42.21 55.20
CA LEU A 1 18.41 40.96 54.42
C LEU A 1 18.58 41.38 52.96
N MET A 2 19.69 42.03 52.62
CA MET A 2 20.90 41.43 52.03
C MET A 2 20.60 40.72 50.69
N LEU A 3 20.61 41.50 49.59
CA LEU A 3 21.02 41.01 48.27
C LEU A 3 22.55 40.85 48.26
N PRO A 4 23.09 39.81 47.62
CA PRO A 4 24.16 40.06 46.66
C PRO A 4 24.18 39.16 45.40
N THR A 5 24.52 39.82 44.28
CA THR A 5 25.46 39.45 43.19
C THR A 5 25.36 38.10 42.43
N LEU A 6 25.04 38.25 41.13
CA LEU A 6 25.89 37.91 39.96
C LEU A 6 26.64 36.57 39.93
N GLY A 7 26.29 35.72 38.97
CA GLY A 7 27.07 34.56 38.54
C GLY A 7 26.58 34.00 37.21
N MET A 8 26.87 34.70 36.11
CA MET A 8 26.69 34.21 34.74
C MET A 8 27.79 33.19 34.45
N LEU A 9 27.47 31.88 34.46
CA LEU A 9 28.39 30.83 34.04
C LEU A 9 28.09 30.43 32.59
N VAL A 10 28.96 30.87 31.68
CA VAL A 10 29.04 30.37 30.29
C VAL A 10 29.66 28.97 30.34
N ALA A 11 28.84 27.93 30.19
CA ALA A 11 29.33 26.58 29.91
C ALA A 11 29.50 26.44 28.38
N ARG A 12 30.77 26.45 27.98
CA ARG A 12 31.29 26.13 26.65
C ARG A 12 30.71 24.82 26.10
N GLY A 13 30.55 24.79 24.79
CA GLY A 13 30.01 23.66 24.05
C GLY A 13 30.75 22.35 24.29
N ALA A 14 29.95 21.31 24.48
CA ALA A 14 30.30 19.94 24.18
C ALA A 14 29.40 19.53 23.01
N GLY A 15 30.03 19.06 21.92
CA GLY A 15 29.31 18.62 20.73
C GLY A 15 28.25 17.61 21.09
N LEU A 16 27.00 17.92 20.73
CA LEU A 16 25.94 16.93 20.60
C LEU A 16 26.30 16.05 19.40
N VAL A 17 27.21 15.09 19.62
CA VAL A 17 27.20 13.85 18.85
C VAL A 17 25.83 13.26 19.12
N GLY A 18 24.97 13.29 18.09
CA GLY A 18 23.63 12.75 18.14
C GLY A 18 23.68 11.33 18.63
N ALA A 19 23.35 11.13 19.91
CA ALA A 19 22.97 9.84 20.42
C ALA A 19 21.65 9.47 19.75
N HIS A 20 21.73 8.81 18.60
CA HIS A 20 20.62 8.03 18.08
C HIS A 20 20.43 6.84 19.02
N SER A 21 19.74 7.09 20.13
CA SER A 21 19.17 6.05 20.96
C SER A 21 18.10 5.36 20.14
N CYS A 22 18.44 4.21 19.56
CA CYS A 22 17.48 3.32 18.92
C CYS A 22 16.69 2.63 20.04
N ALA A 23 15.59 3.25 20.47
CA ALA A 23 14.67 2.70 21.45
C ALA A 23 14.17 1.33 20.94
N SER A 24 14.61 0.25 21.59
CA SER A 24 14.46 -1.12 21.09
C SER A 24 13.31 -1.91 21.73
N ALA A 25 12.25 -1.26 22.20
CA ALA A 25 11.17 -1.94 22.93
C ALA A 25 9.77 -1.31 22.81
N LEU A 26 9.55 -0.38 21.88
CA LEU A 26 8.20 0.13 21.57
C LEU A 26 7.81 -0.31 20.16
N ASP A 27 6.66 -0.95 20.03
CA ASP A 27 6.00 -1.14 18.74
C ASP A 27 5.74 0.25 18.15
N LEU A 28 6.45 0.58 17.08
CA LEU A 28 6.43 1.90 16.50
C LEU A 28 5.39 1.87 15.39
N TYR A 29 4.28 2.59 15.57
CA TYR A 29 3.21 2.58 14.56
C TYR A 29 3.71 3.26 13.28
N PRO A 30 3.43 2.71 12.08
CA PRO A 30 3.92 3.31 10.86
C PRO A 30 3.24 4.67 10.62
N PRO A 31 3.96 5.66 10.06
CA PRO A 31 3.38 6.96 9.77
C PRO A 31 2.29 6.81 8.69
N SER A 32 1.19 7.55 8.83
CA SER A 32 0.13 7.56 7.82
C SER A 32 0.55 8.40 6.61
N ASN A 33 1.17 7.77 5.62
CA ASN A 33 1.54 8.44 4.38
C ASN A 33 0.29 8.93 3.62
N LEU A 34 0.46 9.99 2.83
CA LEU A 34 -0.60 10.57 2.01
C LEU A 34 -0.63 9.87 0.63
N TRP A 35 -1.42 8.81 0.54
CA TRP A 35 -1.64 8.06 -0.69
C TRP A 35 -2.67 8.72 -1.60
N SER A 36 -2.49 8.58 -2.91
CA SER A 36 -3.46 9.07 -3.91
C SER A 36 -4.84 8.42 -3.72
N HIS A 37 -4.86 7.13 -3.38
CA HIS A 37 -6.05 6.30 -3.22
C HIS A 37 -6.62 6.26 -1.79
N ARG A 38 -6.24 7.19 -0.91
CA ARG A 38 -6.73 7.23 0.49
C ARG A 38 -8.21 7.64 0.61
N GLY A 39 -8.72 8.43 -0.33
CA GLY A 39 -10.07 9.01 -0.27
C GLY A 39 -11.15 8.03 -0.73
N PRO A 40 -12.41 8.20 -0.27
CA PRO A 40 -13.53 7.34 -0.68
C PRO A 40 -13.93 7.48 -2.15
N CYS A 41 -13.44 8.54 -2.82
CA CYS A 41 -13.63 8.79 -4.25
C CYS A 41 -12.32 8.71 -5.03
N SER A 42 -11.27 8.15 -4.42
CA SER A 42 -9.97 8.01 -5.05
C SER A 42 -9.81 6.62 -5.65
N SER A 43 -9.23 6.55 -6.85
CA SER A 43 -8.80 5.31 -7.49
C SER A 43 -7.32 5.04 -7.24
N LEU A 44 -6.91 3.79 -7.42
CA LEU A 44 -5.50 3.42 -7.44
C LEU A 44 -4.78 4.04 -8.63
N ASP A 45 -3.53 4.44 -8.40
CA ASP A 45 -2.58 4.70 -9.47
C ASP A 45 -1.96 3.35 -9.86
N HIS A 46 -1.80 3.04 -11.15
CA HIS A 46 -1.27 1.75 -11.58
C HIS A 46 0.16 1.90 -12.14
N PRO A 47 1.21 1.87 -11.29
CA PRO A 47 2.59 2.04 -11.73
C PRO A 47 3.21 0.76 -12.32
N VAL A 48 4.35 0.89 -13.01
CA VAL A 48 5.12 -0.22 -13.58
C VAL A 48 5.96 -0.88 -12.48
N CYS A 49 5.68 -2.14 -12.15
CA CYS A 49 6.65 -2.95 -11.41
C CYS A 49 6.81 -4.30 -12.11
N LYS A 50 7.86 -4.45 -12.93
CA LYS A 50 8.24 -5.74 -13.54
C LYS A 50 9.42 -6.40 -12.83
N GLN A 51 10.30 -5.66 -12.18
CA GLN A 51 11.69 -6.11 -12.02
C GLN A 51 12.18 -6.40 -10.60
N VAL A 52 11.67 -5.76 -9.54
CA VAL A 52 12.41 -5.79 -8.25
C VAL A 52 12.04 -6.98 -7.36
N SER A 53 10.78 -7.40 -7.30
CA SER A 53 10.35 -8.46 -6.36
C SER A 53 10.16 -9.83 -6.99
N ALA A 54 10.13 -9.94 -8.33
CA ALA A 54 9.84 -11.19 -9.04
C ALA A 54 10.93 -12.27 -8.85
N SER A 55 12.16 -11.88 -8.49
CA SER A 55 13.27 -12.83 -8.32
C SER A 55 13.28 -13.56 -6.98
N CYS A 56 12.64 -12.99 -5.94
CA CYS A 56 12.71 -13.53 -4.58
C CYS A 56 11.34 -13.82 -3.96
N GLN A 57 10.29 -13.12 -4.40
CA GLN A 57 8.96 -13.20 -3.82
C GLN A 57 7.93 -13.55 -4.88
N SER A 58 7.06 -14.50 -4.57
CA SER A 58 6.00 -14.91 -5.48
C SER A 58 4.74 -14.06 -5.28
N VAL A 59 3.92 -13.99 -6.32
CA VAL A 59 2.59 -13.36 -6.27
C VAL A 59 1.61 -14.35 -6.91
N ASP A 60 1.31 -15.42 -6.16
CA ASP A 60 0.61 -16.61 -6.66
C ASP A 60 -0.83 -16.34 -7.13
N SER A 61 -1.48 -15.33 -6.56
CA SER A 61 -2.88 -14.98 -6.86
C SER A 61 -3.04 -14.04 -8.06
N VAL A 62 -1.94 -13.50 -8.61
CA VAL A 62 -1.97 -12.58 -9.75
C VAL A 62 -1.59 -13.30 -11.03
N ALA A 63 -2.41 -13.10 -12.06
CA ALA A 63 -2.29 -13.70 -13.38
C ALA A 63 -2.14 -12.62 -14.45
N TYR A 64 -1.60 -12.97 -15.62
CA TYR A 64 -1.37 -12.00 -16.69
C TYR A 64 -2.66 -11.35 -17.19
N HIS A 65 -3.76 -12.10 -17.23
CA HIS A 65 -5.07 -11.58 -17.62
C HIS A 65 -5.63 -10.55 -16.63
N HIS A 66 -5.25 -10.58 -15.35
CA HIS A 66 -5.66 -9.56 -14.38
C HIS A 66 -5.03 -8.18 -14.66
N LEU A 67 -3.91 -8.14 -15.38
CA LEU A 67 -3.19 -6.92 -15.71
C LEU A 67 -3.75 -6.22 -16.97
N VAL A 68 -4.54 -6.94 -17.77
CA VAL A 68 -5.18 -6.44 -18.99
C VAL A 68 -6.20 -5.35 -18.63
N GLY A 69 -6.13 -4.22 -19.34
CA GLY A 69 -7.06 -3.11 -19.14
C GLY A 69 -6.81 -2.29 -17.87
N ARG A 70 -5.83 -2.70 -17.04
CA ARG A 70 -5.33 -1.93 -15.90
C ARG A 70 -3.97 -1.31 -16.19
N ARG A 71 -3.00 -2.13 -16.60
CA ARG A 71 -1.62 -1.69 -16.87
C ARG A 71 -1.13 -2.01 -18.27
N TYR A 72 -1.49 -3.18 -18.78
CA TYR A 72 -1.06 -3.66 -20.08
C TYR A 72 -2.25 -3.75 -21.03
N THR A 73 -1.97 -3.57 -22.31
CA THR A 73 -2.90 -4.01 -23.35
C THR A 73 -2.90 -5.54 -23.41
N GLU A 74 -3.90 -6.13 -24.06
CA GLU A 74 -3.94 -7.59 -24.27
C GLU A 74 -2.69 -8.10 -25.00
N VAL A 75 -2.19 -7.31 -25.96
CA VAL A 75 -1.00 -7.64 -26.74
C VAL A 75 0.25 -7.63 -25.87
N ASP A 76 0.42 -6.58 -25.05
CA ASP A 76 1.59 -6.47 -24.17
C ASP A 76 1.57 -7.52 -23.07
N ALA A 77 0.39 -7.80 -22.50
CA ALA A 77 0.24 -8.83 -21.46
C ALA A 77 0.57 -10.21 -22.02
N LYS A 78 0.14 -10.51 -23.25
CA LYS A 78 0.45 -11.76 -23.93
C LYS A 78 1.94 -11.88 -24.24
N ALA A 79 2.57 -10.82 -24.74
CA ALA A 79 4.01 -10.82 -25.00
C ALA A 79 4.82 -11.09 -23.71
N LEU A 80 4.45 -10.46 -22.60
CA LEU A 80 5.10 -10.68 -21.30
C LEU A 80 4.89 -12.09 -20.75
N ALA A 81 3.74 -12.67 -21.07
CA ALA A 81 3.43 -14.02 -20.69
C ALA A 81 4.32 -14.99 -21.52
N GLU A 82 4.42 -14.79 -22.84
CA GLU A 82 5.26 -15.58 -23.75
C GLU A 82 6.75 -15.54 -23.39
N GLU A 83 7.27 -14.41 -22.91
CA GLU A 83 8.66 -14.27 -22.44
C GLU A 83 9.01 -15.24 -21.31
N VAL A 84 8.05 -15.51 -20.42
CA VAL A 84 8.27 -16.36 -19.25
C VAL A 84 8.03 -17.82 -19.57
N GLY A 85 7.11 -18.13 -20.49
CA GLY A 85 6.83 -19.47 -21.00
C GLY A 85 6.77 -20.54 -19.90
N VAL A 86 5.59 -20.75 -19.31
CA VAL A 86 5.41 -21.85 -18.35
C VAL A 86 4.94 -23.09 -19.10
N LEU A 87 5.61 -24.22 -18.87
CA LEU A 87 5.20 -25.53 -19.37
C LEU A 87 3.87 -25.93 -18.73
N VAL A 88 2.81 -26.00 -19.54
CA VAL A 88 1.48 -26.47 -19.14
C VAL A 88 1.29 -27.89 -19.68
N GLY A 89 0.41 -28.65 -19.00
CA GLY A 89 0.20 -30.09 -19.18
C GLY A 89 -0.06 -30.55 -20.63
N PRO A 90 -0.17 -31.88 -20.83
CA PRO A 90 -0.29 -32.44 -22.16
C PRO A 90 -1.59 -31.96 -22.85
N CYS A 91 -1.48 -31.51 -24.10
CA CYS A 91 -2.62 -31.29 -24.98
C CYS A 91 -3.28 -32.62 -25.37
N GLU A 92 -4.36 -32.61 -26.15
CA GLU A 92 -5.05 -33.85 -26.55
C GLU A 92 -4.14 -34.83 -27.32
N GLU A 93 -3.08 -34.32 -27.94
CA GLU A 93 -2.03 -35.08 -28.62
C GLU A 93 -0.91 -35.60 -27.68
N GLY A 94 -0.95 -35.27 -26.38
CA GLY A 94 0.04 -35.69 -25.39
C GLY A 94 1.29 -34.81 -25.31
N GLU A 95 1.37 -33.72 -26.08
CA GLU A 95 2.49 -32.78 -26.08
C GLU A 95 2.30 -31.69 -25.02
N MET A 96 3.35 -31.38 -24.27
CA MET A 96 3.32 -30.26 -23.33
C MET A 96 3.40 -28.95 -24.11
N PHE A 97 2.46 -28.03 -23.90
CA PHE A 97 2.47 -26.72 -24.56
C PHE A 97 2.75 -25.59 -23.56
N MET A 98 3.34 -24.51 -24.07
CA MET A 98 3.68 -23.34 -23.25
C MET A 98 2.48 -22.42 -23.19
N TRP A 99 1.85 -22.29 -22.02
CA TRP A 99 0.78 -21.31 -21.81
C TRP A 99 0.97 -20.55 -20.48
N PRO A 100 1.28 -19.26 -20.52
CA PRO A 100 1.57 -18.50 -19.32
C PRO A 100 0.29 -17.90 -18.74
N GLU A 101 -0.39 -18.64 -17.86
CA GLU A 101 -1.58 -18.12 -17.17
C GLU A 101 -1.21 -17.25 -15.95
N LYS A 102 -0.18 -17.66 -15.19
CA LYS A 102 0.22 -17.04 -13.91
C LYS A 102 1.62 -16.45 -13.96
N LEU A 103 1.87 -15.48 -13.07
CA LEU A 103 3.23 -14.97 -12.85
C LEU A 103 4.16 -16.11 -12.40
N PRO A 104 5.43 -16.11 -12.85
CA PRO A 104 6.36 -17.18 -12.52
C PRO A 104 6.67 -17.20 -11.02
N LYS A 105 6.74 -18.40 -10.46
CA LYS A 105 7.24 -18.59 -9.10
C LYS A 105 8.78 -18.58 -9.12
N PRO A 106 9.44 -17.82 -8.22
CA PRO A 106 10.90 -17.83 -8.14
C PRO A 106 11.46 -19.17 -7.66
N TYR A 107 10.67 -19.91 -6.85
CA TYR A 107 11.06 -21.19 -6.28
C TYR A 107 10.03 -22.27 -6.62
N PRO A 108 10.45 -23.53 -6.83
CA PRO A 108 9.56 -24.63 -7.15
C PRO A 108 8.72 -25.10 -5.96
N ASN A 109 9.23 -24.99 -4.73
CA ASN A 109 8.59 -25.44 -3.51
C ASN A 109 8.88 -24.49 -2.33
N PRO A 110 8.04 -24.48 -1.28
CA PRO A 110 8.24 -23.60 -0.13
C PRO A 110 9.51 -23.91 0.66
N GLU A 111 10.01 -25.16 0.63
CA GLU A 111 11.25 -25.55 1.31
C GLU A 111 12.49 -24.91 0.66
N ALA A 112 12.54 -24.83 -0.67
CA ALA A 112 13.61 -24.14 -1.39
C ALA A 112 13.56 -22.64 -1.13
N ALA A 113 12.35 -22.06 -1.09
CA ALA A 113 12.18 -20.66 -0.72
C ALA A 113 12.64 -20.38 0.72
N ALA A 114 12.28 -21.24 1.66
CA ALA A 114 12.70 -21.13 3.07
C ALA A 114 14.22 -21.29 3.21
N SER A 115 14.83 -22.24 2.50
CA SER A 115 16.28 -22.42 2.51
C SER A 115 17.02 -21.21 1.94
N ALA A 116 16.48 -20.57 0.90
CA ALA A 116 17.08 -19.39 0.29
C ALA A 116 16.87 -18.09 1.11
N ASN A 117 15.80 -18.01 1.90
CA ASN A 117 15.39 -16.80 2.62
C ASN A 117 15.40 -16.96 4.15
N ASN A 118 16.27 -17.81 4.71
CA ASN A 118 16.42 -18.01 6.16
C ASN A 118 15.11 -18.36 6.90
N GLY A 119 14.25 -19.18 6.28
CA GLY A 119 12.97 -19.63 6.83
C GLY A 119 11.78 -18.73 6.49
N ALA A 120 11.96 -17.62 5.77
CA ALA A 120 10.85 -16.74 5.38
C ALA A 120 10.08 -17.31 4.18
N LEU A 121 8.75 -17.36 4.31
CA LEU A 121 7.83 -17.75 3.25
C LEU A 121 7.47 -16.53 2.36
N PRO A 122 7.46 -16.67 1.02
CA PRO A 122 7.68 -15.54 0.12
C PRO A 122 6.44 -14.94 -0.60
N ASP A 123 5.19 -15.30 -0.27
CA ASP A 123 4.03 -14.82 -1.05
C ASP A 123 3.58 -13.40 -0.64
N LEU A 124 3.50 -12.52 -1.64
CA LEU A 124 3.13 -11.11 -1.47
C LEU A 124 1.68 -10.79 -1.89
N SER A 125 0.95 -11.76 -2.43
CA SER A 125 -0.40 -11.54 -2.98
C SER A 125 -1.34 -10.78 -2.02
N CYS A 126 -1.35 -11.16 -0.74
CA CYS A 126 -2.23 -10.59 0.29
C CYS A 126 -1.48 -9.79 1.37
N ILE A 127 -0.22 -9.39 1.13
CA ILE A 127 0.65 -8.84 2.18
C ILE A 127 0.07 -7.58 2.84
N ARG A 128 -0.62 -6.72 2.06
CA ARG A 128 -1.22 -5.49 2.57
C ARG A 128 -2.30 -5.79 3.61
N LYS A 129 -3.10 -6.84 3.40
CA LYS A 129 -4.18 -7.26 4.32
C LYS A 129 -3.67 -8.11 5.47
N ALA A 130 -2.57 -8.85 5.25
CA ALA A 130 -1.99 -9.75 6.24
C ALA A 130 -1.25 -9.00 7.37
N LYS A 131 -0.83 -7.75 7.15
CA LYS A 131 -0.09 -6.94 8.11
C LYS A 131 -0.91 -5.73 8.59
N GLN A 132 -0.71 -5.37 9.85
CA GLN A 132 -1.30 -4.16 10.41
C GLN A 132 -0.63 -2.91 9.80
N GLY A 133 -1.41 -1.85 9.61
CA GLY A 133 -0.93 -0.60 9.01
C GLY A 133 -1.02 -0.54 7.48
N ASN A 134 -1.63 -1.54 6.82
CA ASN A 134 -1.83 -1.57 5.37
C ASN A 134 -0.51 -1.29 4.61
N GLU A 135 -0.55 -0.29 3.73
CA GLU A 135 0.55 0.25 2.92
C GLU A 135 1.50 1.19 3.68
N ALA A 136 1.22 1.51 4.94
CA ALA A 136 2.15 2.29 5.76
C ALA A 136 3.45 1.50 6.06
N HIS A 137 3.47 0.19 5.78
CA HIS A 137 4.68 -0.64 5.75
C HIS A 137 5.69 -0.24 4.67
N VAL A 138 5.45 0.79 3.83
CA VAL A 138 6.46 1.38 2.93
C VAL A 138 7.68 1.92 3.65
N SER A 139 7.52 2.31 4.92
CA SER A 139 8.64 2.64 5.79
C SER A 139 9.62 1.46 5.95
N LEU A 140 9.15 0.21 5.84
CA LEU A 140 9.98 -0.99 5.84
C LEU A 140 10.86 -1.06 4.58
N LEU A 141 10.34 -0.66 3.43
CA LEU A 141 11.10 -0.69 2.17
C LEU A 141 12.08 0.48 2.08
N THR A 142 11.69 1.66 2.60
CA THR A 142 12.49 2.90 2.50
C THR A 142 13.52 3.02 3.63
N GLY A 143 13.46 2.16 4.65
CA GLY A 143 14.53 2.04 5.65
C GLY A 143 14.80 3.30 6.47
N THR A 144 13.79 4.15 6.74
CA THR A 144 13.94 5.15 7.81
C THR A 144 14.30 4.39 9.08
N CYS A 145 15.37 4.80 9.80
CA CYS A 145 16.02 4.25 11.01
C CYS A 145 15.08 3.65 12.10
N LEU A 146 14.22 2.74 11.71
CA LEU A 146 13.26 2.05 12.51
C LEU A 146 13.75 0.63 12.47
N SER A 147 14.42 0.28 13.58
CA SER A 147 14.91 -1.06 13.84
C SER A 147 13.87 -2.09 13.42
N GLU A 148 14.34 -3.11 12.72
CA GLU A 148 13.62 -4.29 12.21
C GLU A 148 12.70 -4.96 13.26
N LYS A 149 12.94 -4.67 14.56
CA LYS A 149 12.14 -5.09 15.71
C LYS A 149 10.89 -4.25 16.00
N ALA A 150 10.70 -3.12 15.33
CA ALA A 150 9.65 -2.14 15.66
C ALA A 150 8.25 -2.51 15.13
N TYR A 151 8.16 -3.44 14.17
CA TYR A 151 6.91 -3.81 13.50
C TYR A 151 6.52 -5.28 13.67
N THR A 152 7.47 -6.14 14.03
CA THR A 152 7.20 -7.56 14.30
C THR A 152 8.14 -8.10 15.36
N SER A 153 7.65 -9.01 16.21
CA SER A 153 8.44 -9.74 17.21
C SER A 153 9.47 -10.71 16.62
N THR A 154 9.53 -10.83 15.29
CA THR A 154 10.44 -11.73 14.57
C THR A 154 11.51 -10.88 13.86
N PRO A 155 12.80 -11.19 14.02
CA PRO A 155 13.84 -10.56 13.21
C PRO A 155 13.66 -11.00 11.77
N ILE A 156 13.10 -10.11 10.94
CA ILE A 156 12.98 -10.34 9.50
C ILE A 156 14.36 -10.01 8.93
N SER A 157 15.26 -10.98 8.80
CA SER A 157 16.55 -10.75 8.13
C SER A 157 16.30 -10.42 6.65
N ARG A 158 16.15 -9.14 6.31
CA ARG A 158 15.85 -8.69 4.95
C ARG A 158 16.78 -7.55 4.57
N VAL A 159 17.62 -7.83 3.57
CA VAL A 159 18.40 -6.80 2.88
C VAL A 159 17.43 -5.79 2.25
N PRO A 160 17.66 -4.47 2.38
CA PRO A 160 16.85 -3.47 1.70
C PRO A 160 16.77 -3.78 0.19
N PRO A 161 15.58 -4.05 -0.37
CA PRO A 161 15.48 -4.59 -1.73
C PRO A 161 15.53 -3.49 -2.81
N ILE A 162 15.41 -2.22 -2.44
CA ILE A 162 15.31 -1.10 -3.37
C ILE A 162 16.43 -0.11 -3.06
N TYR A 163 17.19 0.27 -4.08
CA TYR A 163 18.18 1.33 -4.05
C TYR A 163 17.86 2.36 -5.14
N THR A 164 18.42 3.56 -5.03
CA THR A 164 18.29 4.58 -6.08
C THR A 164 18.83 4.04 -7.41
N ASP A 165 18.09 4.26 -8.49
CA ASP A 165 18.39 3.85 -9.87
C ASP A 165 18.45 2.33 -10.12
N VAL A 166 17.80 1.53 -9.27
CA VAL A 166 17.74 0.06 -9.44
C VAL A 166 16.85 -0.38 -10.62
N LEU A 167 15.93 0.49 -11.06
CA LEU A 167 14.97 0.20 -12.12
C LEU A 167 14.79 1.44 -12.97
N GLU A 168 14.71 1.28 -14.28
CA GLU A 168 14.37 2.37 -15.20
C GLU A 168 12.89 2.32 -15.51
N PHE A 169 12.17 3.38 -15.18
CA PHE A 169 10.76 3.48 -15.54
C PHE A 169 10.62 3.84 -17.02
N GLY A 170 9.71 3.16 -17.74
CA GLY A 170 9.47 3.42 -19.16
C GLY A 170 8.84 4.79 -19.47
N ASP A 171 8.40 5.52 -18.44
CA ASP A 171 7.85 6.88 -18.53
C ASP A 171 8.89 7.98 -18.29
N GLY A 172 10.14 7.62 -17.95
CA GLY A 172 11.22 8.57 -17.66
C GLY A 172 11.13 9.20 -16.26
N THR A 173 10.30 8.68 -15.35
CA THR A 173 10.26 9.10 -13.95
C THR A 173 11.62 8.82 -13.28
N PRO A 174 12.16 9.74 -12.44
CA PRO A 174 13.42 9.49 -11.74
C PRO A 174 13.29 8.32 -10.77
N ALA A 175 14.19 7.35 -10.91
CA ALA A 175 14.22 6.09 -10.20
C ALA A 175 14.72 6.21 -8.75
N THR A 176 14.12 7.13 -7.99
CA THR A 176 14.45 7.29 -6.56
C THR A 176 13.92 6.13 -5.73
N MET A 177 14.62 5.80 -4.65
CA MET A 177 14.24 4.71 -3.74
C MET A 177 12.80 4.87 -3.20
N SER A 178 12.41 6.09 -2.82
CA SER A 178 11.07 6.39 -2.32
C SER A 178 9.99 6.24 -3.39
N GLN A 179 10.29 6.62 -4.64
CA GLN A 179 9.37 6.44 -5.76
C GLN A 179 9.17 4.95 -6.08
N GLY A 180 10.24 4.17 -6.15
CA GLY A 180 10.14 2.71 -6.32
C GLY A 180 9.36 2.03 -5.20
N ALA A 181 9.59 2.43 -3.94
CA ALA A 181 8.85 1.90 -2.79
C ALA A 181 7.36 2.27 -2.84
N LYS A 182 7.04 3.51 -3.25
CA LYS A 182 5.66 3.96 -3.45
C LYS A 182 4.96 3.09 -4.49
N ASP A 183 5.60 2.89 -5.64
CA ASP A 183 5.01 2.19 -6.77
C ASP A 183 4.79 0.69 -6.51
N VAL A 184 5.77 0.03 -5.88
CA VAL A 184 5.63 -1.36 -5.45
C VAL A 184 4.47 -1.51 -4.46
N CYS A 185 4.32 -0.58 -3.52
CA CYS A 185 3.25 -0.69 -2.54
C CYS A 185 1.87 -0.38 -3.11
N THR A 186 1.76 0.52 -4.08
CA THR A 186 0.49 0.71 -4.81
C THR A 186 0.15 -0.53 -5.65
N PHE A 187 1.14 -1.19 -6.26
CA PHE A 187 0.93 -2.47 -6.93
C PHE A 187 0.49 -3.59 -5.96
N LEU A 188 1.13 -3.71 -4.79
CA LEU A 188 0.76 -4.70 -3.78
C LEU A 188 -0.62 -4.41 -3.15
N HIS A 189 -1.00 -3.13 -3.07
CA HIS A 189 -2.35 -2.75 -2.68
C HIS A 189 -3.37 -3.31 -3.67
N TRP A 190 -3.13 -3.07 -4.96
CA TRP A 190 -3.96 -3.61 -6.02
C TRP A 190 -3.99 -5.15 -6.02
N ALA A 191 -2.84 -5.82 -5.85
CA ALA A 191 -2.77 -7.28 -5.82
C ALA A 191 -3.59 -7.89 -4.66
N SER A 192 -3.64 -7.19 -3.53
CA SER A 192 -4.42 -7.61 -2.36
C SER A 192 -5.93 -7.25 -2.45
N GLU A 193 -6.28 -6.18 -3.16
CA GLU A 193 -7.67 -5.70 -3.35
C GLU A 193 -7.90 -5.25 -4.81
N PRO A 194 -8.04 -6.18 -5.75
CA PRO A 194 -8.29 -5.86 -7.15
C PRO A 194 -9.65 -5.18 -7.38
N GLU A 195 -10.58 -5.31 -6.43
CA GLU A 195 -11.92 -4.71 -6.45
C GLU A 195 -11.97 -3.26 -5.95
N HIS A 196 -10.87 -2.68 -5.47
CA HIS A 196 -10.84 -1.36 -4.80
C HIS A 196 -11.59 -0.26 -5.57
N ASP A 197 -11.26 -0.05 -6.85
CA ASP A 197 -11.84 1.05 -7.63
C ASP A 197 -13.33 0.85 -7.91
N HIS A 198 -13.72 -0.40 -8.17
CA HIS A 198 -15.13 -0.75 -8.36
C HIS A 198 -15.92 -0.65 -7.05
N GLY A 199 -15.30 -1.04 -5.94
CA GLY A 199 -15.85 -0.92 -4.58
C GLY A 199 -16.08 0.53 -4.20
N ASN A 200 -15.13 1.43 -4.45
CA ASN A 200 -15.27 2.86 -4.17
C ASN A 200 -16.34 3.51 -5.05
N CYS A 201 -16.37 3.18 -6.35
CA CYS A 201 -17.40 3.68 -7.26
C CYS A 201 -18.81 3.21 -6.84
N THR A 202 -18.95 1.94 -6.48
CA THR A 202 -20.23 1.37 -6.02
C THR A 202 -20.63 1.93 -4.67
N GLY A 203 -19.69 2.07 -3.73
CA GLY A 203 -19.91 2.70 -2.44
C GLY A 203 -20.42 4.13 -2.58
N LEU A 204 -19.83 4.93 -3.46
CA LEU A 204 -20.30 6.29 -3.75
C LEU A 204 -21.73 6.30 -4.32
N LYS A 205 -22.02 5.40 -5.28
CA LYS A 205 -23.37 5.26 -5.84
C LYS A 205 -24.40 4.87 -4.78
N VAL A 206 -24.05 3.98 -3.85
CA VAL A 206 -24.92 3.58 -2.74
C VAL A 206 -25.15 4.73 -1.77
N VAL A 207 -24.11 5.48 -1.39
CA VAL A 207 -24.26 6.64 -0.49
C VAL A 207 -25.14 7.71 -1.14
N MET A 208 -24.86 8.08 -2.39
CA MET A 208 -25.58 9.14 -3.09
C MET A 208 -27.01 8.75 -3.50
N GLY A 209 -27.20 7.51 -3.96
CA GLY A 209 -28.50 7.05 -4.49
C GLY A 209 -29.42 6.42 -3.44
N LEU A 210 -28.87 5.73 -2.44
CA LEU A 210 -29.67 4.97 -1.47
C LEU A 210 -29.75 5.65 -0.09
N LEU A 211 -28.66 6.24 0.42
CA LEU A 211 -28.63 6.73 1.80
C LEU A 211 -29.03 8.22 1.93
N LEU A 212 -28.54 9.09 1.05
CA LEU A 212 -28.82 10.53 1.15
C LEU A 212 -30.30 10.90 0.89
N PRO A 213 -30.99 10.37 -0.14
CA PRO A 213 -32.38 10.77 -0.43
C PRO A 213 -33.39 10.46 0.69
N PRO A 214 -33.44 9.26 1.31
CA PRO A 214 -34.41 8.98 2.35
C PRO A 214 -34.13 9.79 3.62
N VAL A 215 -32.85 9.96 4.02
CA VAL A 215 -32.49 10.79 5.17
C VAL A 215 -32.93 12.24 4.94
N TYR A 216 -32.68 12.76 3.73
CA TYR A 216 -33.14 14.09 3.34
C TYR A 216 -34.67 14.20 3.36
N ALA A 217 -35.39 13.22 2.80
CA ALA A 217 -36.85 13.21 2.78
C ALA A 217 -37.45 13.12 4.19
N MET A 218 -36.89 12.28 5.07
CA MET A 218 -37.28 12.20 6.48
C MET A 218 -37.05 13.53 7.20
N ASN A 219 -35.90 14.17 6.96
CA ASN A 219 -35.60 15.48 7.51
C ASN A 219 -36.61 16.55 7.04
N GLN A 220 -36.92 16.62 5.74
CA GLN A 220 -37.92 17.57 5.23
C GLN A 220 -39.31 17.28 5.81
N SER A 221 -39.70 16.01 5.93
CA SER A 221 -40.97 15.60 6.52
C SER A 221 -41.09 16.06 7.98
N LYS A 222 -40.07 15.80 8.81
CA LYS A 222 -40.07 16.19 10.24
C LYS A 222 -40.04 17.69 10.45
N TRP A 223 -39.29 18.43 9.64
CA TRP A 223 -39.16 19.88 9.77
C TRP A 223 -40.26 20.67 9.08
N SER A 224 -41.12 20.03 8.28
CA SER A 224 -42.21 20.68 7.55
C SER A 224 -43.09 21.53 8.47
N VAL A 225 -43.55 20.97 9.60
CA VAL A 225 -44.46 21.63 10.55
C VAL A 225 -43.88 22.91 11.13
N LEU A 226 -42.60 22.91 11.50
CA LEU A 226 -41.94 24.10 12.04
C LEU A 226 -41.72 25.15 10.96
N LYS A 227 -41.33 24.73 9.75
CA LYS A 227 -41.08 25.62 8.62
C LYS A 227 -42.36 26.27 8.08
N THR A 228 -43.51 25.62 8.17
CA THR A 228 -44.80 26.15 7.67
C THR A 228 -45.64 26.88 8.72
N ARG A 229 -45.23 26.87 10.00
CA ARG A 229 -45.98 27.51 11.08
C ARG A 229 -46.06 29.03 10.86
N LYS A 230 -47.27 29.57 10.80
CA LYS A 230 -47.53 31.02 10.86
C LYS A 230 -47.85 31.39 12.31
N VAL A 231 -47.14 32.37 12.86
CA VAL A 231 -47.38 32.87 14.22
C VAL A 231 -48.16 34.17 14.12
N GLN A 232 -49.31 34.23 14.79
CA GLN A 232 -50.05 35.48 14.98
C GLN A 232 -49.69 36.04 16.35
N ILE A 233 -49.25 37.29 16.38
CA ILE A 233 -48.95 38.02 17.62
C ILE A 233 -50.23 38.81 17.97
N PRO A 234 -50.87 38.57 19.12
CA PRO A 234 -52.01 39.37 19.53
C PRO A 234 -51.59 40.81 19.83
N GLU A 235 -52.44 41.79 19.51
CA GLU A 235 -52.24 43.18 19.91
C GLU A 235 -52.42 43.34 21.43
N PRO A 236 -51.62 44.19 22.09
CA PRO A 236 -51.79 44.48 23.52
C PRO A 236 -53.05 45.33 23.75
N ASP A 237 -53.83 44.96 24.78
CA ASP A 237 -55.03 45.68 25.24
C ASP A 237 -54.72 47.08 25.82
#